data_AF-A0A1H7BCD5-F1
#
_entry.id   AF-A0A1H7BCD5-F1
#
_cell.length_a   1.000
_cell.length_b   1.000
_cell.length_c   1.000
_cell.angle_alpha   90.00
_cell.angle_beta   90.00
_cell.angle_gamma   90.00
#
_symmetry.space_group_name_H-M   'P 1'
#
loop_
_entity.id
_entity.type
_entity.pdbx_description
1 polymer ?
#
loop_
_entity_poly.entity_id
_entity_poly.type
_entity_poly.pdbx_seq_one_letter_code
_entity_poly.pdbx_strand_id
1 'polypeptide(L)'
;MNRVSRVNRVNRANRASCASRLPLLAALCALGPFSSTGAAPRLYDTGPAQDLALVRFVNAGAQPLVVQSAGGSASLTVPPTAPVTDYQAARSDAPVTGQWQLANQKLAISLRVKAGGSASTVAWTDESGKLAGTSFTEAPATFDPVRASLAFYNADPRCTAAALASSPANVPIFDHQAASASARRAVNPVKLVVQASCNGQPVDATVDLGSLQAGQRYSVFLVPAGKNASRLIGLQDRVAR
;
A
#
# COMPACT_ATOMS: atom_id res chain seq x y z
N MET A 1 3.82 2.57 -63.83
CA MET A 1 3.65 2.80 -65.29
C MET A 1 2.18 2.50 -65.58
N ASN A 2 1.27 3.39 -65.98
CA ASN A 2 1.33 4.42 -67.03
C ASN A 2 0.21 5.47 -66.83
N ARG A 3 0.61 6.74 -66.94
CA ARG A 3 0.01 7.84 -67.74
C ARG A 3 -1.45 8.28 -67.52
N VAL A 4 -1.69 9.51 -67.00
CA VAL A 4 -1.67 10.84 -67.69
C VAL A 4 -3.03 11.14 -68.34
N SER A 5 -3.79 12.14 -67.88
CA SER A 5 -3.98 13.50 -68.45
C SER A 5 -5.49 13.81 -68.28
N ARG A 6 -6.07 15.00 -68.06
CA ARG A 6 -5.92 16.34 -68.68
C ARG A 6 -6.91 17.24 -67.89
N VAL A 7 -6.50 18.42 -67.39
CA VAL A 7 -6.61 19.77 -68.01
C VAL A 7 -7.77 20.63 -67.47
N ASN A 8 -7.34 21.73 -66.82
CA ASN A 8 -7.84 23.11 -66.80
C ASN A 8 -9.32 23.43 -67.00
N ARG A 9 -9.85 24.25 -66.07
CA ARG A 9 -10.14 25.66 -66.40
C ARG A 9 -10.15 26.58 -65.19
N VAL A 10 -9.72 27.80 -65.47
CA VAL A 10 -9.36 28.90 -64.59
C VAL A 10 -10.50 29.94 -64.57
N ASN A 11 -10.46 30.83 -63.57
CA ASN A 11 -11.12 32.13 -63.44
C ASN A 11 -12.56 32.18 -62.89
N ARG A 12 -12.75 32.80 -61.72
CA ARG A 12 -12.95 34.27 -61.62
C ARG A 12 -12.99 34.72 -60.15
N ALA A 13 -12.24 35.77 -59.87
CA ALA A 13 -12.38 36.61 -58.69
C ALA A 13 -13.73 37.34 -58.67
N ASN A 14 -14.31 37.58 -57.49
CA ASN A 14 -14.45 38.93 -56.94
C ASN A 14 -15.37 39.02 -55.71
N ARG A 15 -14.86 39.80 -54.75
CA ARG A 15 -15.53 40.82 -53.93
C ARG A 15 -16.45 40.39 -52.78
N ALA A 16 -15.97 40.81 -51.62
CA ALA A 16 -16.68 41.06 -50.37
C ALA A 16 -17.92 41.94 -50.55
N SER A 17 -18.86 41.82 -49.61
CA SER A 17 -19.50 42.96 -48.94
C SER A 17 -20.27 42.51 -47.70
N CYS A 18 -20.16 43.35 -46.68
CA CYS A 18 -20.78 43.31 -45.36
C CYS A 18 -22.31 43.17 -45.40
N ALA A 19 -22.89 42.57 -44.36
CA ALA A 19 -23.54 43.31 -43.26
C ALA A 19 -24.59 42.44 -42.54
N SER A 20 -24.43 42.38 -41.20
CA SER A 20 -25.46 42.50 -40.17
C SER A 20 -26.80 41.78 -40.34
N ARG A 21 -27.10 40.87 -39.39
CA ARG A 21 -28.12 41.04 -38.34
C ARG A 21 -28.28 39.74 -37.54
N LEU A 22 -27.91 39.78 -36.25
CA LEU A 22 -28.48 38.94 -35.17
C LEU A 22 -29.96 39.33 -34.97
N PRO A 23 -30.86 38.52 -34.32
CA PRO A 23 -30.57 37.72 -33.13
C PRO A 23 -31.35 36.39 -32.90
N LEU A 24 -30.94 35.71 -31.81
CA LEU A 24 -31.73 34.87 -30.89
C LEU A 24 -32.17 33.45 -31.33
N LEU A 25 -31.59 32.40 -30.70
CA LEU A 25 -32.30 31.44 -29.82
C LEU A 25 -31.44 30.20 -29.43
N ALA A 26 -31.72 29.71 -28.21
CA ALA A 26 -31.41 28.40 -27.63
C ALA A 26 -30.02 28.17 -27.00
N ALA A 27 -29.92 28.51 -25.71
CA ALA A 27 -28.95 27.97 -24.78
C ALA A 27 -29.30 26.50 -24.42
N LEU A 28 -28.39 25.57 -24.69
CA LEU A 28 -28.48 24.18 -24.26
C LEU A 28 -27.46 23.94 -23.13
N CYS A 29 -27.92 23.99 -21.88
CA CYS A 29 -27.16 23.55 -20.72
C CYS A 29 -27.10 22.01 -20.70
N ALA A 30 -25.97 21.44 -21.10
CA ALA A 30 -25.64 20.04 -20.85
C ALA A 30 -24.89 19.93 -19.52
N LEU A 31 -25.62 19.69 -18.43
CA LEU A 31 -25.07 19.30 -17.12
C LEU A 31 -24.80 17.79 -17.15
N GLY A 32 -23.54 17.40 -17.35
CA GLY A 32 -23.07 16.04 -17.13
C GLY A 32 -22.69 15.81 -15.66
N PRO A 33 -22.96 14.63 -15.06
CA PRO A 33 -22.61 14.35 -13.69
C PRO A 33 -21.09 14.21 -13.53
N PHE A 34 -20.49 15.11 -12.76
CA PHE A 34 -19.14 14.93 -12.25
C PHE A 34 -19.15 13.75 -11.27
N SER A 35 -18.45 12.68 -11.64
CA SER A 35 -18.14 11.60 -10.70
C SER A 35 -17.12 12.14 -9.71
N SER A 36 -17.54 12.40 -8.47
CA SER A 36 -16.65 12.72 -7.36
C SER A 36 -15.90 11.46 -6.94
N THR A 37 -14.67 11.30 -7.43
CA THR A 37 -13.71 10.35 -6.84
C THR A 37 -13.39 10.86 -5.44
N GLY A 38 -13.96 10.22 -4.42
CA GLY A 38 -13.64 10.54 -3.03
C GLY A 38 -12.19 10.18 -2.74
N ALA A 39 -11.35 11.19 -2.52
CA ALA A 39 -10.01 11.02 -1.97
C ALA A 39 -10.14 10.66 -0.48
N ALA A 40 -9.27 9.76 0.00
CA ALA A 40 -9.20 9.43 1.42
C ALA A 40 -8.86 10.70 2.22
N PRO A 41 -9.49 10.92 3.40
CA PRO A 41 -9.22 12.12 4.20
C PRO A 41 -7.75 12.15 4.60
N ARG A 42 -7.04 13.20 4.15
CA ARG A 42 -5.67 13.46 4.54
C ARG A 42 -5.66 13.97 5.98
N LEU A 43 -4.84 13.35 6.82
CA LEU A 43 -4.85 13.62 8.26
C LEU A 43 -4.20 14.97 8.65
N TYR A 44 -3.47 15.67 7.75
CA TYR A 44 -2.89 17.03 7.95
C TYR A 44 -2.12 17.57 6.72
N ASP A 45 -1.72 18.87 6.75
CA ASP A 45 -0.91 19.57 5.75
C ASP A 45 0.61 19.27 5.87
N THR A 46 1.30 19.05 4.74
CA THR A 46 2.70 18.58 4.70
C THR A 46 3.73 19.70 4.83
N GLY A 47 4.54 19.68 5.91
CA GLY A 47 5.87 20.31 5.95
C GLY A 47 6.92 19.47 5.19
N PRO A 48 8.22 19.87 5.18
CA PRO A 48 9.27 19.10 4.51
C PRO A 48 9.25 17.64 4.96
N ALA A 49 9.41 16.71 4.02
CA ALA A 49 9.19 15.27 4.21
C ALA A 49 10.05 14.62 5.32
N GLN A 50 11.07 15.34 5.82
CA GLN A 50 11.95 14.89 6.90
C GLN A 50 11.26 14.87 8.26
N ASP A 51 10.16 15.62 8.45
CA ASP A 51 9.40 15.67 9.71
C ASP A 51 8.21 14.69 9.73
N LEU A 52 8.11 13.80 8.72
CA LEU A 52 7.01 12.85 8.60
C LEU A 52 7.44 11.46 9.04
N ALA A 53 6.60 10.83 9.85
CA ALA A 53 6.59 9.39 10.05
C ALA A 53 5.55 8.76 9.13
N LEU A 54 5.71 7.47 8.81
CA LEU A 54 4.73 6.72 8.04
C LEU A 54 4.13 5.60 8.88
N VAL A 55 2.81 5.44 8.87
CA VAL A 55 2.12 4.36 9.59
C VAL A 55 1.18 3.62 8.65
N ARG A 56 1.19 2.29 8.72
CA ARG A 56 0.20 1.45 8.02
C ARG A 56 -0.44 0.43 8.95
N PHE A 57 -1.56 -0.08 8.50
CA PHE A 57 -2.40 -0.99 9.24
C PHE A 57 -2.55 -2.30 8.47
N VAL A 58 -2.38 -3.43 9.16
CA VAL A 58 -2.43 -4.76 8.58
C VAL A 58 -3.48 -5.60 9.30
N ASN A 59 -4.50 -6.01 8.55
CA ASN A 59 -5.49 -6.98 8.98
C ASN A 59 -5.02 -8.40 8.66
N ALA A 60 -4.60 -9.13 9.68
CA ALA A 60 -4.26 -10.55 9.60
C ALA A 60 -5.44 -11.48 9.96
N GLY A 61 -6.59 -10.92 10.33
CA GLY A 61 -7.82 -11.66 10.62
C GLY A 61 -8.60 -12.08 9.38
N ALA A 62 -9.72 -12.77 9.63
CA ALA A 62 -10.68 -13.19 8.61
C ALA A 62 -11.89 -12.24 8.47
N GLN A 63 -12.03 -11.28 9.40
CA GLN A 63 -13.11 -10.30 9.42
C GLN A 63 -12.56 -8.90 9.15
N PRO A 64 -13.36 -7.96 8.61
CA PRO A 64 -12.97 -6.56 8.52
C PRO A 64 -12.62 -6.00 9.89
N LEU A 65 -11.48 -5.33 10.00
CA LEU A 65 -11.07 -4.63 11.21
C LEU A 65 -11.20 -3.13 10.98
N VAL A 66 -11.59 -2.39 12.01
CA VAL A 66 -11.64 -0.92 11.96
C VAL A 66 -10.50 -0.36 12.78
N VAL A 67 -9.73 0.54 12.20
CA VAL A 67 -8.79 1.38 12.92
C VAL A 67 -9.51 2.68 13.26
N GLN A 68 -9.49 3.09 14.52
CA GLN A 68 -10.04 4.37 14.95
C GLN A 68 -8.94 5.21 15.61
N SER A 69 -8.86 6.49 15.26
CA SER A 69 -7.93 7.43 15.89
C SER A 69 -8.29 7.66 17.36
N ALA A 70 -7.31 8.07 18.17
CA ALA A 70 -7.60 8.55 19.52
C ALA A 70 -8.58 9.75 19.45
N GLY A 71 -9.62 9.71 20.30
CA GLY A 71 -10.71 10.69 20.28
C GLY A 71 -11.83 10.39 19.26
N GLY A 72 -11.68 9.37 18.39
CA GLY A 72 -12.75 8.86 17.54
C GLY A 72 -13.09 9.68 16.30
N SER A 73 -12.32 10.73 16.00
CA SER A 73 -12.57 11.67 14.90
C SER A 73 -12.33 11.09 13.51
N ALA A 74 -11.54 10.03 13.38
CA ALA A 74 -11.25 9.36 12.12
C ALA A 74 -11.33 7.84 12.27
N SER A 75 -11.81 7.16 11.24
CA SER A 75 -11.82 5.70 11.17
C SER A 75 -11.48 5.19 9.78
N LEU A 76 -10.86 4.02 9.73
CA LEU A 76 -10.49 3.33 8.51
C LEU A 76 -10.83 1.85 8.63
N THR A 77 -11.64 1.33 7.71
CA THR A 77 -11.91 -0.11 7.63
C THR A 77 -10.82 -0.79 6.79
N VAL A 78 -10.21 -1.83 7.33
CA VAL A 78 -9.21 -2.67 6.65
C VAL A 78 -9.84 -4.04 6.41
N PRO A 79 -10.35 -4.33 5.20
CA PRO A 79 -10.99 -5.60 4.90
C PRO A 79 -9.94 -6.72 4.70
N PRO A 80 -10.29 -7.99 4.93
CA PRO A 80 -9.37 -9.12 4.73
C PRO A 80 -8.98 -9.33 3.25
N THR A 81 -9.78 -8.81 2.31
CA THR A 81 -9.50 -8.86 0.85
C THR A 81 -8.51 -7.80 0.39
N ALA A 82 -8.28 -6.75 1.19
CA ALA A 82 -7.23 -5.76 1.01
C ALA A 82 -6.56 -5.54 2.38
N PRO A 83 -5.80 -6.54 2.86
CA PRO A 83 -5.43 -6.65 4.27
C PRO A 83 -4.35 -5.66 4.71
N VAL A 84 -3.79 -4.87 3.80
CA VAL A 84 -2.73 -3.90 4.11
C VAL A 84 -3.09 -2.55 3.52
N THR A 85 -3.07 -1.51 4.34
CA THR A 85 -3.26 -0.15 3.87
C THR A 85 -1.98 0.40 3.24
N ASP A 86 -2.13 1.37 2.35
CA ASP A 86 -1.02 2.27 2.05
C ASP A 86 -0.54 2.96 3.34
N TYR A 87 0.72 3.39 3.35
CA TYR A 87 1.27 4.19 4.44
C TYR A 87 0.57 5.54 4.51
N GLN A 88 0.06 5.87 5.69
CA GLN A 88 -0.47 7.18 6.03
C GLN A 88 0.63 8.00 6.69
N ALA A 89 0.66 9.29 6.39
CA ALA A 89 1.55 10.20 7.07
C ALA A 89 1.10 10.35 8.54
N ALA A 90 2.05 10.30 9.47
CA ALA A 90 1.90 10.69 10.86
C ALA A 90 2.96 11.72 11.29
N ARG A 91 2.68 12.51 12.34
CA ARG A 91 3.68 13.41 12.93
C ARG A 91 4.83 12.60 13.51
N SER A 92 6.07 12.95 13.15
CA SER A 92 7.25 12.33 13.76
C SER A 92 7.33 12.64 15.26
N ASP A 93 7.86 11.68 16.03
CA ASP A 93 8.18 11.81 17.46
C ASP A 93 7.01 12.17 18.40
N ALA A 94 5.80 12.36 17.86
CA ALA A 94 4.55 12.38 18.60
C ALA A 94 3.98 10.95 18.70
N PRO A 95 3.28 10.61 19.79
CA PRO A 95 2.63 9.31 19.88
C PRO A 95 1.49 9.23 18.85
N VAL A 96 1.54 8.22 17.99
CA VAL A 96 0.42 7.86 17.12
C VAL A 96 -0.48 6.92 17.91
N THR A 97 -1.62 7.45 18.34
CA THR A 97 -2.56 6.75 19.21
C THR A 97 -3.88 6.45 18.51
N GLY A 98 -4.41 5.27 18.79
CA GLY A 98 -5.67 4.81 18.23
C GLY A 98 -6.03 3.44 18.78
N GLN A 99 -6.92 2.75 18.08
CA GLN A 99 -7.33 1.40 18.45
C GLN A 99 -7.80 0.62 17.23
N TRP A 100 -7.43 -0.64 17.18
CA TRP A 100 -8.14 -1.63 16.37
C TRP A 100 -9.47 -1.96 17.03
N GLN A 101 -10.50 -2.17 16.22
CA GLN A 101 -11.84 -2.57 16.64
C GLN A 101 -12.32 -3.75 15.82
N LEU A 102 -12.94 -4.69 16.53
CA LEU A 102 -13.69 -5.79 15.97
C LEU A 102 -14.93 -6.02 16.84
N ALA A 103 -16.10 -5.67 16.31
CA ALA A 103 -17.34 -5.63 17.10
C ALA A 103 -17.13 -4.85 18.41
N ASN A 104 -17.29 -5.50 19.58
CA ASN A 104 -17.13 -4.86 20.89
C ASN A 104 -15.69 -4.92 21.43
N GLN A 105 -14.77 -5.54 20.70
CA GLN A 105 -13.38 -5.69 21.13
C GLN A 105 -12.54 -4.51 20.65
N LYS A 106 -11.63 -4.05 21.51
CA LYS A 106 -10.71 -2.95 21.23
C LYS A 106 -9.30 -3.37 21.58
N LEU A 107 -8.35 -3.06 20.72
CA LEU A 107 -6.93 -3.24 20.95
C LEU A 107 -6.22 -1.90 20.72
N ALA A 108 -5.63 -1.36 21.77
CA ALA A 108 -4.96 -0.07 21.70
C ALA A 108 -3.76 -0.10 20.74
N ILE A 109 -3.59 1.00 20.01
CA ILE A 109 -2.43 1.29 19.16
C ILE A 109 -1.71 2.46 19.81
N SER A 110 -0.44 2.27 20.11
CA SER A 110 0.45 3.33 20.59
C SER A 110 1.81 3.14 19.94
N LEU A 111 2.12 3.99 18.97
CA LEU A 111 3.37 3.94 18.21
C LEU A 111 4.14 5.23 18.42
N ARG A 112 5.47 5.11 18.45
CA ARG A 112 6.36 6.26 18.34
C ARG A 112 7.33 5.98 17.21
N VAL A 113 7.34 6.86 16.22
CA VAL A 113 8.11 6.68 15.00
C VAL A 113 8.99 7.89 14.82
N LYS A 114 10.29 7.64 14.64
CA LYS A 114 11.27 8.70 14.37
C LYS A 114 10.98 9.36 13.03
N ALA A 115 11.40 10.61 12.89
CA ALA A 115 11.34 11.34 11.63
C ALA A 115 11.96 10.53 10.47
N GLY A 116 11.26 10.43 9.34
CA GLY A 116 11.62 9.60 8.18
C GLY A 116 11.44 8.08 8.35
N GLY A 117 11.04 7.63 9.54
CA GLY A 117 10.79 6.22 9.85
C GLY A 117 9.41 5.75 9.43
N SER A 118 9.18 4.44 9.56
CA SER A 118 7.88 3.83 9.31
C SER A 118 7.45 2.90 10.43
N ALA A 119 6.16 2.70 10.60
CA ALA A 119 5.60 1.69 11.48
C ALA A 119 4.47 0.91 10.82
N SER A 120 4.33 -0.34 11.23
CA SER A 120 3.24 -1.22 10.83
C SER A 120 2.60 -1.78 12.08
N THR A 121 1.28 -1.65 12.22
CA THR A 121 0.54 -2.38 13.26
C THR A 121 -0.26 -3.50 12.60
N VAL A 122 -0.18 -4.69 13.18
CA VAL A 122 -0.82 -5.90 12.69
C VAL A 122 -1.81 -6.37 13.74
N ALA A 123 -3.05 -6.67 13.33
CA ALA A 123 -4.06 -7.20 14.22
C ALA A 123 -4.74 -8.44 13.64
N TRP A 124 -5.11 -9.37 14.51
CA TRP A 124 -5.79 -10.62 14.19
C TRP A 124 -6.70 -11.02 15.35
N THR A 125 -7.50 -12.05 15.15
CA THR A 125 -8.23 -12.72 16.23
C THR A 125 -7.44 -13.95 16.66
N ASP A 126 -7.12 -14.05 17.95
CA ASP A 126 -6.43 -15.21 18.52
C ASP A 126 -7.34 -16.46 18.60
N GLU A 127 -6.78 -17.58 19.05
CA GLU A 127 -7.49 -18.86 19.12
C GLU A 127 -8.68 -18.84 20.09
N SER A 128 -8.74 -17.88 21.03
CA SER A 128 -9.85 -17.67 21.96
C SER A 128 -10.94 -16.74 21.40
N GLY A 129 -10.78 -16.26 20.16
CA GLY A 129 -11.69 -15.29 19.57
C GLY A 129 -11.40 -13.85 20.00
N LYS A 130 -10.29 -13.58 20.70
CA LYS A 130 -9.94 -12.24 21.18
C LYS A 130 -9.10 -11.47 20.17
N LEU A 131 -9.32 -10.16 20.09
CA LEU A 131 -8.51 -9.27 19.27
C LEU A 131 -7.10 -9.17 19.86
N ALA A 132 -6.10 -9.55 19.07
CA ALA A 132 -4.69 -9.50 19.40
C ALA A 132 -3.92 -8.76 18.29
N GLY A 133 -2.70 -8.35 18.59
CA GLY A 133 -1.89 -7.60 17.63
C GLY A 133 -0.45 -7.42 18.07
N THR A 134 0.37 -6.97 17.13
CA THR A 134 1.75 -6.55 17.35
C THR A 134 2.04 -5.32 16.50
N SER A 135 3.16 -4.66 16.78
CA SER A 135 3.58 -3.47 16.03
C SER A 135 5.07 -3.47 15.79
N PHE A 136 5.46 -2.94 14.63
CA PHE A 136 6.83 -2.86 14.17
C PHE A 136 7.17 -1.40 13.91
N THR A 137 8.37 -1.00 14.29
CA THR A 137 8.95 0.30 13.93
C THR A 137 10.23 0.06 13.15
N GLU A 138 10.40 0.84 12.09
CA GLU A 138 11.60 0.83 11.24
C GLU A 138 12.22 2.23 11.28
N ALA A 139 13.54 2.25 11.42
CA ALA A 139 14.31 3.46 11.17
C ALA A 139 14.15 3.91 9.71
N PRO A 140 14.47 5.18 9.40
CA PRO A 140 14.52 5.64 8.03
C PRO A 140 15.35 4.69 7.16
N ALA A 141 14.74 4.18 6.09
CA ALA A 141 15.42 3.28 5.19
C ALA A 141 16.45 4.08 4.37
N THR A 142 17.66 3.55 4.23
CA THR A 142 18.61 4.06 3.24
C THR A 142 18.06 3.78 1.85
N PHE A 143 17.92 4.84 1.04
CA PHE A 143 17.50 4.70 -0.35
C PHE A 143 18.62 4.07 -1.18
N ASP A 144 18.26 3.09 -2.01
CA ASP A 144 19.17 2.45 -2.96
C ASP A 144 18.53 2.56 -4.36
N PRO A 145 19.11 3.34 -5.29
CA PRO A 145 18.51 3.56 -6.61
C PRO A 145 18.62 2.37 -7.55
N VAL A 146 19.47 1.38 -7.24
CA VAL A 146 19.76 0.24 -8.13
C VAL A 146 19.20 -1.08 -7.61
N ARG A 147 18.84 -1.15 -6.33
CA ARG A 147 18.23 -2.34 -5.71
C ARG A 147 16.79 -2.08 -5.26
N ALA A 148 16.01 -3.15 -5.19
CA ALA A 148 14.72 -3.14 -4.51
C ALA A 148 14.95 -3.28 -3.00
N SER A 149 14.08 -2.72 -2.17
CA SER A 149 14.13 -2.86 -0.72
C SER A 149 13.03 -3.79 -0.24
N LEU A 150 13.41 -4.94 0.33
CA LEU A 150 12.46 -5.93 0.84
C LEU A 150 12.53 -5.95 2.37
N ALA A 151 11.37 -5.91 3.03
CA ALA A 151 11.24 -6.15 4.46
C ALA A 151 10.47 -7.44 4.76
N PHE A 152 10.86 -8.11 5.83
CA PHE A 152 10.18 -9.26 6.39
C PHE A 152 9.82 -8.98 7.85
N TYR A 153 8.55 -9.19 8.19
CA TYR A 153 7.98 -8.97 9.52
C TYR A 153 7.40 -10.28 10.03
N ASN A 154 7.89 -10.74 11.17
CA ASN A 154 7.34 -11.90 11.85
C ASN A 154 6.29 -11.46 12.88
N ALA A 155 5.02 -11.46 12.47
CA ALA A 155 3.89 -11.09 13.34
C ALA A 155 3.23 -12.28 14.04
N ASP A 156 3.61 -13.53 13.71
CA ASP A 156 3.08 -14.71 14.40
C ASP A 156 3.84 -14.94 15.72
N PRO A 157 3.22 -14.75 16.89
CA PRO A 157 3.90 -14.88 18.18
C PRO A 157 4.35 -16.31 18.48
N ARG A 158 3.81 -17.32 17.78
CA ARG A 158 4.22 -18.73 17.92
C ARG A 158 5.48 -19.05 17.11
N CYS A 159 5.86 -18.13 16.22
CA CYS A 159 7.00 -18.29 15.35
C CYS A 159 8.23 -17.64 15.96
N THR A 160 9.09 -18.42 16.62
CA THR A 160 10.28 -17.90 17.28
C THR A 160 11.51 -17.90 16.37
N ALA A 161 11.47 -18.63 15.25
CA ALA A 161 12.49 -18.60 14.21
C ALA A 161 11.81 -18.61 12.83
N ALA A 162 11.41 -17.43 12.35
CA ALA A 162 10.88 -17.25 11.01
C ALA A 162 12.01 -17.08 9.99
N ALA A 163 11.86 -17.71 8.82
CA ALA A 163 12.74 -17.50 7.69
C ALA A 163 11.94 -17.26 6.41
N LEU A 164 12.54 -16.54 5.46
CA LEU A 164 11.96 -16.25 4.15
C LEU A 164 12.98 -16.60 3.08
N ALA A 165 12.56 -17.37 2.08
CA ALA A 165 13.40 -17.78 0.96
C ALA A 165 12.68 -17.54 -0.37
N SER A 166 13.44 -17.47 -1.46
CA SER A 166 12.86 -17.50 -2.81
C SER A 166 12.25 -18.87 -3.09
N SER A 167 11.22 -18.90 -3.94
CA SER A 167 10.59 -20.13 -4.41
C SER A 167 10.64 -20.19 -5.95
N PRO A 168 10.88 -21.36 -6.56
CA PRO A 168 11.15 -22.67 -5.94
C PRO A 168 12.63 -22.90 -5.59
N ALA A 169 13.51 -21.92 -5.85
CA ALA A 169 14.96 -22.09 -5.72
C ALA A 169 15.48 -22.20 -4.27
N ASN A 170 14.64 -21.91 -3.28
CA ASN A 170 14.96 -21.98 -1.84
C ASN A 170 16.19 -21.15 -1.43
N VAL A 171 16.46 -20.03 -2.11
CA VAL A 171 17.59 -19.16 -1.76
C VAL A 171 17.20 -18.33 -0.53
N PRO A 172 17.95 -18.40 0.59
CA PRO A 172 17.61 -17.66 1.80
C PRO A 172 17.67 -16.14 1.61
N ILE A 173 16.65 -15.45 2.10
CA ILE A 173 16.53 -13.98 2.08
C ILE A 173 16.55 -13.42 3.50
N PHE A 174 15.80 -14.02 4.41
CA PHE A 174 15.84 -13.73 5.83
C PHE A 174 15.87 -15.04 6.58
N ASP A 175 16.54 -15.04 7.74
CA ASP A 175 16.69 -16.24 8.54
C ASP A 175 16.63 -15.88 10.02
N HIS A 176 16.18 -16.83 10.85
CA HIS A 176 16.10 -16.72 12.30
C HIS A 176 15.47 -15.42 12.83
N GLN A 177 14.42 -14.91 12.19
CA GLN A 177 13.66 -13.78 12.73
C GLN A 177 12.84 -14.20 13.95
N ALA A 178 13.16 -13.59 15.10
CA ALA A 178 12.41 -13.75 16.32
C ALA A 178 10.94 -13.32 16.18
N ALA A 179 10.08 -13.81 17.07
CA ALA A 179 8.69 -13.35 17.17
C ALA A 179 8.63 -11.84 17.36
N SER A 180 7.74 -11.15 16.64
CA SER A 180 7.62 -9.68 16.64
C SER A 180 8.90 -8.94 16.21
N ALA A 181 9.81 -9.59 15.50
CA ALA A 181 10.95 -8.94 14.86
C ALA A 181 10.65 -8.57 13.40
N SER A 182 11.35 -7.56 12.91
CA SER A 182 11.39 -7.22 11.49
C SER A 182 12.81 -6.86 11.05
N ALA A 183 13.05 -7.01 9.76
CA ALA A 183 14.31 -6.62 9.13
C ALA A 183 14.06 -6.22 7.69
N ARG A 184 14.94 -5.38 7.17
CA ARG A 184 14.90 -4.89 5.80
C ARG A 184 16.27 -5.06 5.16
N ARG A 185 16.30 -5.49 3.90
CA ARG A 185 17.53 -5.59 3.10
C ARG A 185 17.27 -5.15 1.67
N ALA A 186 18.35 -4.70 1.03
CA ALA A 186 18.34 -4.47 -0.40
C ALA A 186 18.54 -5.80 -1.16
N VAL A 187 17.80 -5.99 -2.24
CA VAL A 187 17.77 -7.19 -3.08
C VAL A 187 17.81 -6.82 -4.56
N ASN A 188 18.24 -7.75 -5.41
CA ASN A 188 18.26 -7.53 -6.85
C ASN A 188 16.82 -7.34 -7.39
N PRO A 189 16.60 -6.41 -8.33
CA PRO A 189 15.29 -6.15 -8.92
C PRO A 189 14.95 -7.22 -9.96
N VAL A 190 14.47 -8.38 -9.50
CA VAL A 190 14.10 -9.54 -10.32
C VAL A 190 12.66 -9.95 -10.06
N LYS A 191 12.10 -10.84 -10.88
CA LYS A 191 10.85 -11.52 -10.53
C LYS A 191 11.09 -12.35 -9.27
N LEU A 192 10.25 -12.16 -8.25
CA LEU A 192 10.43 -12.82 -6.96
C LEU A 192 9.13 -13.43 -6.45
N VAL A 193 9.15 -14.75 -6.31
CA VAL A 193 8.18 -15.51 -5.51
C VAL A 193 8.88 -15.93 -4.23
N VAL A 194 8.22 -15.79 -3.09
CA VAL A 194 8.77 -16.14 -1.78
C VAL A 194 7.93 -17.18 -1.07
N GLN A 195 8.58 -17.95 -0.21
CA GLN A 195 7.95 -18.84 0.76
C GLN A 195 8.60 -18.62 2.12
N ALA A 196 7.86 -18.88 3.19
CA ALA A 196 8.38 -18.79 4.54
C ALA A 196 8.53 -20.17 5.18
N SER A 197 9.35 -20.21 6.22
CA SER A 197 9.27 -21.27 7.22
C SER A 197 9.11 -20.64 8.59
N CYS A 198 8.51 -21.40 9.49
CA CYS A 198 8.31 -21.05 10.87
C CYS A 198 8.82 -22.18 11.76
N ASN A 199 9.82 -21.90 12.59
CA ASN A 199 10.47 -22.90 13.45
C ASN A 199 10.95 -24.12 12.64
N GLY A 200 11.48 -23.86 11.45
CA GLY A 200 11.95 -24.89 10.50
C GLY A 200 10.85 -25.61 9.72
N GLN A 201 9.57 -25.37 10.00
CA GLN A 201 8.46 -25.96 9.25
C GLN A 201 8.04 -25.03 8.11
N PRO A 202 7.81 -25.55 6.88
CA PRO A 202 7.33 -24.71 5.79
C PRO A 202 5.97 -24.11 6.15
N VAL A 203 5.79 -22.83 5.80
CA VAL A 203 4.50 -22.14 5.86
C VAL A 203 3.82 -22.36 4.52
N ASP A 204 2.54 -22.73 4.55
CA ASP A 204 1.79 -23.03 3.34
C ASP A 204 1.67 -21.83 2.41
N ALA A 205 1.66 -22.14 1.11
CA ALA A 205 1.59 -21.22 -0.01
C ALA A 205 2.79 -20.27 -0.18
N THR A 206 2.99 -19.87 -1.44
CA THR A 206 3.97 -18.86 -1.83
C THR A 206 3.30 -17.51 -2.04
N VAL A 207 4.06 -16.43 -1.90
CA VAL A 207 3.62 -15.09 -2.33
C VAL A 207 4.44 -14.64 -3.53
N ASP A 208 3.75 -14.33 -4.62
CA ASP A 208 4.35 -13.68 -5.79
C ASP A 208 4.39 -12.16 -5.56
N LEU A 209 5.59 -11.58 -5.49
CA LEU A 209 5.81 -10.14 -5.37
C LEU A 209 5.91 -9.46 -6.75
N GLY A 210 5.75 -10.22 -7.83
CA GLY A 210 5.91 -9.78 -9.20
C GLY A 210 7.37 -9.46 -9.53
N SER A 211 7.53 -8.59 -10.53
CA SER A 211 8.84 -8.06 -10.91
C SER A 211 9.23 -6.93 -9.95
N LEU A 212 10.23 -7.18 -9.12
CA LEU A 212 10.77 -6.16 -8.24
C LEU A 212 11.44 -5.05 -9.07
N GLN A 213 11.25 -3.81 -8.63
CA GLN A 213 11.79 -2.63 -9.31
C GLN A 213 12.84 -1.93 -8.44
N ALA A 214 13.89 -1.41 -9.09
CA ALA A 214 14.93 -0.64 -8.41
C ALA A 214 14.33 0.61 -7.75
N GLY A 215 14.80 0.94 -6.55
CA GLY A 215 14.28 2.06 -5.75
C GLY A 215 12.89 1.83 -5.15
N GLN A 216 12.20 0.73 -5.46
CA GLN A 216 10.90 0.41 -4.89
C GLN A 216 11.02 -0.40 -3.59
N ARG A 217 9.99 -0.30 -2.75
CA ARG A 217 9.91 -0.97 -1.46
C ARG A 217 8.83 -2.04 -1.48
N TYR A 218 9.12 -3.17 -0.86
CA TYR A 218 8.24 -4.32 -0.74
C TYR A 218 8.28 -4.83 0.70
N SER A 219 7.18 -5.43 1.12
CA SER A 219 7.04 -5.99 2.46
C SER A 219 6.37 -7.35 2.39
N VAL A 220 6.81 -8.25 3.26
CA VAL A 220 6.21 -9.56 3.49
C VAL A 220 5.97 -9.72 4.99
N PHE A 221 4.73 -10.02 5.36
CA PHE A 221 4.32 -10.31 6.71
C PHE A 221 4.07 -11.80 6.86
N LEU A 222 4.71 -12.44 7.83
CA LEU A 222 4.29 -13.73 8.35
C LEU A 222 3.28 -13.47 9.47
N VAL A 223 2.05 -13.93 9.30
CA VAL A 223 0.94 -13.65 10.22
C VAL A 223 0.23 -14.93 10.67
N PRO A 224 -0.45 -14.94 11.82
CA PRO A 224 -1.30 -16.06 12.23
C PRO A 224 -2.41 -16.35 11.21
N ALA A 225 -2.68 -17.63 10.98
CA ALA A 225 -3.71 -18.15 10.08
C ALA A 225 -4.52 -19.25 10.76
N GLY A 226 -5.22 -18.90 11.83
CA GLY A 226 -5.97 -19.88 12.63
C GLY A 226 -5.08 -20.70 13.56
N LYS A 227 -5.57 -21.86 13.97
CA LYS A 227 -4.94 -22.69 15.00
C LYS A 227 -3.67 -23.35 14.45
N ASN A 228 -2.55 -23.10 15.12
CA ASN A 228 -1.20 -23.59 14.79
C ASN A 228 -0.72 -23.39 13.34
N ALA A 229 -1.32 -22.47 12.58
CA ALA A 229 -0.91 -22.20 11.21
C ALA A 229 -0.58 -20.72 11.02
N SER A 230 0.38 -20.43 10.14
CA SER A 230 0.75 -19.09 9.71
C SER A 230 0.47 -18.95 8.22
N ARG A 231 0.42 -17.71 7.72
CA ARG A 231 0.38 -17.42 6.27
C ARG A 231 1.21 -16.20 5.94
N LEU A 232 1.55 -16.05 4.67
CA LEU A 232 2.20 -14.86 4.15
C LEU A 232 1.20 -13.84 3.59
N ILE A 233 1.48 -12.56 3.80
CA ILE A 233 0.88 -11.43 3.11
C ILE A 233 2.02 -10.61 2.53
N GLY A 234 2.06 -10.40 1.21
CA GLY A 234 3.08 -9.56 0.58
C GLY A 234 2.49 -8.47 -0.31
N LEU A 235 3.22 -7.37 -0.43
CA LEU A 235 2.83 -6.21 -1.20
C LEU A 235 4.04 -5.37 -1.64
N GLN A 236 3.81 -4.50 -2.61
CA GLN A 236 4.62 -3.31 -2.83
C GLN A 236 4.15 -2.20 -1.87
N ASP A 237 5.09 -1.59 -1.16
CA ASP A 237 4.81 -0.50 -0.24
C ASP A 237 4.44 0.77 -1.03
N ARG A 238 3.38 1.45 -0.59
CA ARG A 238 2.93 2.74 -1.16
C ARG A 238 2.61 3.73 -0.05
N VAL A 239 2.65 5.00 -0.38
CA VAL A 239 2.19 6.09 0.49
C VAL A 239 0.86 6.58 -0.04
N ALA A 240 -0.13 6.72 0.84
CA ALA A 240 -1.46 7.18 0.50
C ALA A 240 -1.39 8.57 -0.14
N ARG A 241 -2.16 8.76 -1.22
CA ARG A 241 -2.31 10.03 -1.92
C ARG A 241 -3.55 10.77 -1.46
#